data_AF-A0A699KS36-F1
#
_entry.id   AF-A0A699KS36-F1
#
_cell.length_a   1.000
_cell.length_b   1.000
_cell.length_c   1.000
_cell.angle_alpha   90.00
_cell.angle_beta   90.00
_cell.angle_gamma   90.00
#
_symmetry.space_group_name_H-M   'P 1'
#
loop_
_entity.id
_entity.type
_entity.pdbx_description
1 polymer ?
#
loop_
_entity_poly.entity_id
_entity_poly.type
_entity_poly.pdbx_seq_one_letter_code
_entity_poly.pdbx_strand_id
1 'polypeptide(L)'
;MPITRQGTSNHMTLEAVQAMIDQAMLRNSTNDDGSYSSRGGPTRGTKGVIGLSRWYEKIESEKVDKYIGGLPHTIHGNVMSARPKTLDEAIELANDLMD
;
A
#
# COMPACT_ATOMS: atom_id res chain seq x y z
N MET A 1 -35.88 0.72 17.37
CA MET A 1 -34.76 -0.12 16.92
C MET A 1 -33.90 0.71 15.98
N PRO A 2 -32.63 1.03 16.27
CA PRO A 2 -31.80 1.68 15.27
C PRO A 2 -31.11 0.60 14.42
N ILE A 3 -31.34 0.65 13.11
CA ILE A 3 -30.56 -0.08 12.11
C ILE A 3 -29.43 0.85 11.71
N THR A 4 -28.24 0.66 12.25
CA THR A 4 -27.03 1.32 11.75
C THR A 4 -26.62 0.60 10.47
N ARG A 5 -27.18 1.00 9.33
CA ARG A 5 -26.58 0.71 8.03
C ARG A 5 -25.31 1.56 7.93
N GLN A 6 -24.22 1.09 8.53
CA GLN A 6 -22.92 1.65 8.25
C GLN A 6 -22.61 1.33 6.80
N GLY A 7 -22.65 2.37 5.96
CA GLY A 7 -21.99 2.34 4.68
C GLY A 7 -20.49 2.31 4.95
N THR A 8 -19.94 1.13 5.19
CA THR A 8 -18.49 0.94 5.03
C THR A 8 -18.27 0.96 3.53
N SER A 9 -18.08 2.16 3.00
CA SER A 9 -17.55 2.37 1.67
C SER A 9 -16.44 1.36 1.45
N ASN A 10 -16.57 0.53 0.41
CA ASN A 10 -15.65 -0.56 0.08
C ASN A 10 -14.29 -0.03 -0.41
N HIS A 11 -13.91 1.17 0.01
CA HIS A 11 -12.55 1.67 -0.07
C HIS A 11 -11.77 0.85 0.96
N MET A 12 -11.33 -0.34 0.56
CA MET A 12 -10.42 -1.20 1.30
C MET A 12 -9.27 -0.28 1.73
N THR A 13 -9.31 0.17 2.99
CA THR A 13 -8.42 1.21 3.48
C THR A 13 -7.02 0.66 3.39
N LEU A 14 -6.03 1.48 2.99
CA LEU A 14 -4.65 0.99 2.85
C LEU A 14 -4.17 0.29 4.13
N GLU A 15 -4.68 0.72 5.28
CA GLU A 15 -4.61 0.06 6.59
C GLU A 15 -5.11 -1.39 6.61
N ALA A 16 -6.32 -1.65 6.09
CA ALA A 16 -6.89 -3.00 6.02
C ALA A 16 -6.10 -3.89 5.06
N VAL A 17 -5.60 -3.31 3.97
CA VAL A 17 -4.80 -3.99 2.95
C VAL A 17 -3.46 -4.34 3.63
N GLN A 18 -2.80 -3.39 4.31
CA GLN A 18 -1.56 -3.58 5.06
C GLN A 18 -1.71 -4.67 6.13
N ALA A 19 -2.79 -4.60 6.92
CA ALA A 19 -3.15 -5.61 7.89
C ALA A 19 -3.35 -7.01 7.27
N MET A 20 -3.81 -7.11 6.02
CA MET A 20 -3.90 -8.39 5.32
C MET A 20 -2.53 -8.95 4.92
N ILE A 21 -1.55 -8.12 4.56
CA ILE A 21 -0.17 -8.59 4.36
C ILE A 21 0.44 -9.05 5.67
N ASP A 22 0.33 -8.23 6.72
CA ASP A 22 0.90 -8.55 8.03
C ASP A 22 0.30 -9.85 8.56
N GLN A 23 -1.01 -10.04 8.39
CA GLN A 23 -1.68 -11.31 8.68
C GLN A 23 -1.21 -12.47 7.79
N ALA A 24 -0.92 -12.24 6.51
CA ALA A 24 -0.42 -13.30 5.62
C ALA A 24 1.03 -13.71 5.96
N MET A 25 1.85 -12.76 6.39
CA MET A 25 3.20 -12.99 6.90
C MET A 25 3.19 -13.76 8.22
N LEU A 26 2.26 -13.43 9.12
CA LEU A 26 2.07 -14.13 10.39
C LEU A 26 1.47 -15.54 10.22
N ARG A 27 0.58 -15.75 9.22
CA ARG A 27 -0.07 -17.05 8.94
C ARG A 27 0.84 -18.14 8.36
N ASN A 28 2.07 -17.82 7.94
CA ASN A 28 3.05 -18.80 7.45
C ASN A 28 3.69 -19.64 8.58
N SER A 29 3.46 -19.31 9.86
CA SER A 29 4.09 -20.01 10.99
C SER A 29 3.28 -21.17 11.59
N THR A 30 2.21 -21.64 10.95
CA THR A 30 1.47 -22.81 11.45
C THR A 30 1.14 -23.80 10.32
N ASN A 31 1.91 -24.89 10.34
CA ASN A 31 1.59 -26.25 9.89
C ASN A 31 1.52 -26.45 8.37
N ASP A 32 2.60 -27.04 7.85
CA ASP A 32 2.60 -27.88 6.66
C ASP A 32 1.53 -28.98 6.76
N ASP A 33 0.34 -28.73 6.22
CA ASP A 33 -0.56 -29.80 5.80
C ASP A 33 -0.76 -29.68 4.28
N GLY A 34 0.02 -30.52 3.58
CA GLY A 34 0.04 -30.58 2.13
C GLY A 34 -1.27 -31.14 1.59
N SER A 35 -2.04 -30.28 0.91
CA SER A 35 -3.17 -30.70 0.10
C SER A 35 -2.92 -30.37 -1.37
N TYR A 36 -2.69 -31.41 -2.17
CA TYR A 36 -2.53 -31.34 -3.61
C TYR A 36 -3.90 -31.03 -4.26
N SER A 37 -4.14 -29.77 -4.64
CA SER A 37 -5.30 -29.44 -5.46
C SER A 37 -4.91 -29.35 -6.94
N SER A 38 -5.23 -30.40 -7.69
CA SER A 38 -5.19 -30.43 -9.15
C SER A 38 -6.34 -29.59 -9.73
N ARG A 39 -6.00 -28.59 -10.56
CA ARG A 39 -6.53 -28.35 -11.93
C ARG A 39 -6.15 -26.92 -12.36
N GLY A 40 -5.48 -26.81 -13.51
CA GLY A 40 -4.69 -25.66 -13.94
C GLY A 40 -5.43 -24.32 -14.02
N GLY A 41 -4.87 -23.32 -13.34
CA GLY A 41 -4.96 -21.89 -13.63
C GLY A 41 -3.56 -21.29 -13.56
N PRO A 42 -3.29 -20.09 -14.14
CA PRO A 42 -1.94 -19.54 -14.24
C PRO A 42 -1.26 -19.49 -12.87
N THR A 43 -0.23 -20.32 -12.71
CA THR A 43 0.49 -20.57 -11.47
C THR A 43 1.21 -19.31 -10.99
N ARG A 44 0.70 -18.70 -9.91
CA ARG A 44 1.48 -17.83 -9.01
C ARG A 44 1.65 -18.51 -7.65
N GLY A 45 2.18 -19.73 -7.66
CA GLY A 45 2.83 -20.29 -6.47
C GLY A 45 3.95 -19.37 -6.02
N THR A 46 4.05 -19.13 -4.71
CA THR A 46 5.04 -18.26 -4.00
C THR A 46 5.10 -16.77 -4.37
N LYS A 47 4.36 -16.31 -5.39
CA LYS A 47 4.32 -14.89 -5.83
C LYS A 47 3.18 -14.06 -5.23
N GLY A 48 2.38 -14.65 -4.34
CA GLY A 48 1.21 -14.02 -3.73
C GLY A 48 1.59 -12.89 -2.79
N VAL A 49 2.43 -13.16 -1.78
CA VAL A 49 2.84 -12.15 -0.78
C VAL A 49 3.75 -11.07 -1.39
N ILE A 50 4.74 -11.45 -2.20
CA ILE A 50 5.65 -10.51 -2.88
C ILE A 50 4.86 -9.61 -3.86
N GLY A 51 3.85 -10.17 -4.53
CA GLY A 51 2.97 -9.42 -5.42
C GLY A 51 2.09 -8.43 -4.67
N LEU A 52 1.60 -8.84 -3.49
CA LEU A 52 0.86 -7.97 -2.59
C LEU A 52 1.76 -6.83 -2.14
N SER A 53 2.88 -7.06 -1.44
CA SER A 53 3.81 -6.01 -0.98
C SER A 53 4.17 -4.99 -2.06
N ARG A 54 4.49 -5.44 -3.28
CA ARG A 54 4.78 -4.55 -4.41
C ARG A 54 3.58 -3.70 -4.86
N TRP A 55 2.36 -4.23 -4.75
CA TRP A 55 1.16 -3.47 -5.04
C TRP A 55 0.92 -2.35 -4.01
N TYR A 56 1.32 -2.54 -2.74
CA TYR A 56 1.28 -1.47 -1.72
C TYR A 56 2.28 -0.37 -1.99
N GLU A 57 3.53 -0.73 -2.29
CA GLU A 57 4.56 0.25 -2.67
C GLU A 57 4.09 1.09 -3.85
N LYS A 58 3.34 0.48 -4.79
CA LYS A 58 2.74 1.19 -5.91
C LYS A 58 1.66 2.18 -5.48
N ILE A 59 0.74 1.80 -4.60
CA ILE A 59 -0.32 2.70 -4.11
C ILE A 59 0.25 3.86 -3.29
N GLU A 60 1.25 3.60 -2.44
CA GLU A 60 1.94 4.67 -1.70
C GLU A 60 2.67 5.61 -2.66
N SER A 61 3.39 5.06 -3.66
CA SER A 61 4.05 5.87 -4.68
C SER A 61 3.06 6.73 -5.49
N GLU A 62 1.86 6.21 -5.83
CA GLU A 62 0.84 6.97 -6.55
C GLU A 62 0.29 8.15 -5.72
N LYS A 63 0.17 8.00 -4.39
CA LYS A 63 -0.21 9.11 -3.50
C LYS A 63 0.88 10.17 -3.41
N VAL A 64 2.13 9.74 -3.25
CA VAL A 64 3.30 10.62 -3.21
C VAL A 64 3.40 11.41 -4.51
N ASP A 65 3.29 10.73 -5.66
CA ASP A 65 3.33 11.38 -6.97
C ASP A 65 2.20 12.42 -7.14
N LYS A 66 0.96 12.06 -6.73
CA LYS A 66 -0.17 13.01 -6.75
C LYS A 66 0.05 14.20 -5.83
N TYR A 67 0.69 14.00 -4.67
CA TYR A 67 1.04 15.08 -3.75
C TYR A 67 2.11 15.98 -4.37
N ILE A 68 3.19 15.40 -4.90
CA ILE A 68 4.27 16.12 -5.56
C ILE A 68 3.72 16.92 -6.74
N GLY A 69 2.90 16.33 -7.60
CA GLY A 69 2.30 17.01 -8.76
C GLY A 69 1.33 18.15 -8.40
N GLY A 70 0.87 18.23 -7.15
CA GLY A 70 0.06 19.33 -6.62
C GLY A 70 0.88 20.47 -5.99
N LEU A 71 2.20 20.30 -5.81
CA LEU A 71 3.06 21.31 -5.19
C LEU A 71 3.45 22.42 -6.17
N PRO A 72 3.67 23.66 -5.67
CA PRO A 72 4.20 24.74 -6.48
C PRO A 72 5.59 24.39 -7.04
N HIS A 73 5.86 24.80 -8.28
CA HIS A 73 7.06 24.47 -9.05
C HIS A 73 8.38 24.73 -8.28
N THR A 74 8.39 25.76 -7.43
CA THR A 74 9.52 26.17 -6.59
C THR A 74 10.04 25.05 -5.69
N ILE A 75 9.15 24.23 -5.13
CA ILE A 75 9.52 23.13 -4.22
C ILE A 75 9.32 21.76 -4.87
N HIS A 76 8.49 21.67 -5.91
CA HIS A 76 8.28 20.45 -6.68
C HIS A 76 9.61 19.81 -7.14
N GLY A 77 10.55 20.61 -7.67
CA GLY A 77 11.85 20.10 -8.12
C GLY A 77 12.69 19.48 -6.99
N ASN A 78 12.71 20.11 -5.82
CA ASN A 78 13.48 19.63 -4.67
C ASN A 78 12.84 18.39 -4.03
N VAL A 79 11.52 18.39 -3.81
CA VAL A 79 10.80 17.23 -3.26
C VAL A 79 10.92 16.03 -4.20
N MET A 80 10.80 16.24 -5.52
CA MET A 80 10.95 15.17 -6.51
C MET A 80 12.38 14.62 -6.58
N SER A 81 13.39 15.46 -6.34
CA SER A 81 14.79 15.02 -6.26
C SER A 81 15.07 14.17 -5.01
N ALA A 82 14.39 14.44 -3.90
CA ALA A 82 14.51 13.64 -2.68
C ALA A 82 13.86 12.26 -2.79
N ARG A 83 12.95 12.07 -3.77
CA ARG A 83 12.23 10.81 -4.04
C ARG A 83 11.67 10.17 -2.75
N PRO A 84 10.78 10.88 -2.05
CA PRO A 84 10.21 10.40 -0.80
C PRO A 84 9.53 9.04 -0.99
N LYS A 85 9.68 8.16 -0.01
CA LYS A 85 9.11 6.80 -0.04
C LYS A 85 7.68 6.79 0.48
N THR A 86 7.34 7.74 1.34
CA THR A 86 6.03 7.86 1.97
C THR A 86 5.46 9.26 1.79
N LEU A 87 4.15 9.37 1.96
CA LEU A 87 3.47 10.67 1.89
C LEU A 87 3.95 11.61 3.00
N ASP A 88 4.15 11.12 4.23
CA ASP A 88 4.67 11.91 5.34
C ASP A 88 6.06 12.48 5.06
N GLU A 89 6.99 11.68 4.51
CA GLU A 89 8.31 12.20 4.11
C GLU A 89 8.18 13.32 3.07
N ALA A 90 7.26 13.18 2.10
CA ALA A 90 7.01 14.21 1.10
C ALA A 90 6.45 15.51 1.73
N ILE A 91 5.61 15.39 2.76
CA ILE A 91 5.04 16.52 3.51
C ILE A 91 6.11 17.21 4.35
N GLU A 92 6.93 16.46 5.10
CA GLU A 92 8.03 17.02 5.88
C GLU A 92 9.05 17.75 4.98
N LEU A 93 9.44 17.13 3.85
CA LEU A 93 10.32 17.76 2.86
C LEU A 93 9.72 19.04 2.28
N ALA A 94 8.43 19.03 1.94
CA ALA A 94 7.76 20.21 1.42
C ALA A 94 7.74 21.35 2.46
N ASN A 95 7.54 21.03 3.75
CA ASN A 95 7.53 22.02 4.83
C ASN A 95 8.93 22.57 5.13
N ASP A 96 9.97 21.72 5.17
CA ASP A 96 11.37 22.15 5.35
C ASP A 96 11.85 23.10 4.25
N LEU A 97 11.35 22.92 3.02
CA LEU A 97 11.65 23.80 1.89
C LEU A 97 10.80 25.09 1.85
N MET A 98 9.71 25.15 2.61
CA MET A 98 8.87 26.33 2.74
C MET A 98 9.28 27.22 3.92
N ASP A 99 9.96 26.68 4.94
CA ASP A 99 10.38 27.37 6.17
C ASP A 99 11.52 28.39 5.95
#